data_AF-A0A959F830-F1
#
_entry.id   AF-A0A959F830-F1
#
_cell.length_a   1.000
_cell.length_b   1.000
_cell.length_c   1.000
_cell.angle_alpha   90.00
_cell.angle_beta   90.00
_cell.angle_gamma   90.00
#
_symmetry.space_group_name_H-M   'P 1'
#
loop_
_entity.id
_entity.type
_entity.pdbx_description
1 polymer ?
#
loop_
_entity_poly.entity_id
_entity_poly.type
_entity_poly.pdbx_seq_one_letter_code
_entity_poly.pdbx_strand_id
1 'polypeptide(L)'
;MNHPTHHLTSSPSHPLFPGTDVPLACLFIHLQQGYTIPQFLQDFPAVSKEQVQDLLEWTGTAFKTPNLLAELIIGTADTEEE
;
A
#
# COMPACT_ATOMS: atom_id res chain seq x y z
N MET A 1 -38.54 10.88 8.16
CA MET A 1 -37.53 9.87 8.55
C MET A 1 -36.30 10.07 7.67
N ASN A 2 -35.35 10.89 8.12
CA ASN A 2 -34.05 11.02 7.48
C ASN A 2 -33.24 9.79 7.88
N HIS A 3 -32.89 8.96 6.91
CA HIS A 3 -31.98 7.83 7.10
C HIS A 3 -30.57 8.40 7.26
N PRO A 4 -29.93 8.27 8.45
CA PRO A 4 -28.52 8.58 8.56
C PRO A 4 -27.76 7.48 7.84
N THR A 5 -27.41 7.72 6.57
CA THR A 5 -26.44 6.88 5.87
C THR A 5 -25.06 7.19 6.45
N HIS A 6 -24.77 6.67 7.65
CA HIS A 6 -23.41 6.64 8.20
C HIS A 6 -22.60 5.63 7.37
N HIS A 7 -22.21 6.01 6.16
CA HIS A 7 -21.11 5.37 5.42
C HIS A 7 -19.79 5.94 5.93
N LEU A 8 -19.58 5.87 7.24
CA LEU A 8 -18.24 5.93 7.81
C LEU A 8 -17.69 4.50 7.81
N THR A 9 -17.38 4.00 6.61
CA THR A 9 -16.28 3.03 6.49
C THR A 9 -15.01 3.85 6.69
N SER A 10 -14.69 4.06 7.95
CA SER A 10 -13.32 4.26 8.41
C SER A 10 -12.57 2.96 8.15
N SER A 11 -12.36 2.60 6.88
CA SER A 11 -11.37 1.59 6.53
C SER A 11 -10.02 2.13 7.02
N PRO A 12 -9.14 1.30 7.62
CA PRO A 12 -7.84 1.77 8.06
C PRO A 12 -7.17 2.47 6.87
N SER A 13 -6.46 3.57 7.13
CA SER A 13 -5.78 4.37 6.11
C SER A 13 -4.79 3.50 5.35
N HIS A 14 -5.25 2.85 4.28
CA HIS A 14 -4.39 2.04 3.43
C HIS A 14 -3.60 3.01 2.54
N PRO A 15 -2.30 2.75 2.35
CA PRO A 15 -1.51 3.57 1.45
C PRO A 15 -2.08 3.44 0.03
N LEU A 16 -2.36 4.58 -0.60
CA LEU A 16 -2.85 4.70 -1.97
C LEU A 16 -1.73 5.18 -2.88
N PHE A 17 -1.78 4.81 -4.16
CA PHE A 17 -0.84 5.36 -5.13
C PHE A 17 -1.07 6.87 -5.23
N PRO A 18 0.00 7.69 -5.24
CA PRO A 18 -0.15 9.13 -5.15
C PRO A 18 -0.95 9.66 -6.34
N GLY A 19 -1.98 10.46 -6.04
CA GLY A 19 -2.89 11.00 -7.05
C GLY A 19 -3.95 10.01 -7.55
N THR A 20 -4.14 8.88 -6.87
CA THR A 20 -5.14 7.87 -7.23
C THR A 20 -5.91 7.36 -6.01
N ASP A 21 -7.10 6.82 -6.25
CA ASP A 21 -7.86 6.05 -5.26
C ASP A 21 -7.49 4.55 -5.26
N VAL A 22 -6.37 4.19 -5.90
CA VAL A 22 -5.93 2.79 -6.04
C VAL A 22 -5.01 2.42 -4.87
N PRO A 23 -5.36 1.42 -4.05
CA PRO A 23 -4.50 0.95 -2.96
C PRO A 23 -3.19 0.34 -3.46
N LEU A 24 -2.09 0.57 -2.73
CA LEU A 24 -0.82 -0.11 -3.00
C LEU A 24 -0.96 -1.63 -2.96
N ALA A 25 -1.81 -2.14 -2.05
CA ALA A 25 -2.11 -3.56 -1.91
C ALA A 25 -2.67 -4.18 -3.20
N CYS A 26 -3.39 -3.42 -4.03
CA CYS A 26 -3.95 -3.93 -5.29
C CYS A 26 -2.86 -4.43 -6.24
N LEU A 27 -1.70 -3.76 -6.29
CA LEU A 27 -0.58 -4.21 -7.12
C LEU A 27 -0.14 -5.62 -6.70
N PHE A 28 0.09 -5.85 -5.41
CA PHE A 28 0.54 -7.14 -4.90
C PHE A 28 -0.50 -8.24 -5.10
N ILE A 29 -1.78 -7.94 -4.90
CA ILE A 29 -2.88 -8.89 -5.17
C ILE A 29 -2.86 -9.29 -6.65
N HIS A 30 -2.74 -8.34 -7.59
CA HIS A 30 -2.68 -8.65 -9.02
C HIS A 30 -1.48 -9.53 -9.36
N LEU A 31 -0.31 -9.23 -8.80
CA LEU A 31 0.88 -10.05 -8.98
C LEU A 31 0.69 -11.47 -8.41
N GLN A 32 0.03 -11.62 -7.25
CA GLN A 32 -0.28 -12.93 -6.65
C GLN A 32 -1.26 -13.74 -7.49
N GLN A 33 -2.18 -13.09 -8.20
CA GLN A 33 -3.10 -13.74 -9.13
C GLN A 33 -2.43 -14.11 -10.47
N GLY A 34 -1.16 -13.74 -10.67
CA GLY A 34 -0.38 -14.05 -11.87
C GLY A 34 -0.51 -12.99 -12.98
N TYR A 35 -1.09 -11.83 -12.70
CA TYR A 35 -1.08 -10.71 -13.65
C TYR A 35 0.30 -10.07 -13.73
N THR A 36 0.59 -9.52 -14.90
CA THR A 36 1.83 -8.78 -15.14
C THR A 36 1.64 -7.28 -14.87
N ILE A 37 2.73 -6.56 -14.60
CA ILE A 37 2.73 -5.09 -14.46
C ILE A 37 2.03 -4.38 -15.63
N PRO A 38 2.30 -4.68 -16.92
CA PRO A 38 1.59 -4.03 -18.01
C PRO A 38 0.08 -4.29 -17.99
N GLN A 39 -0.37 -5.48 -17.56
CA GLN A 39 -1.81 -5.75 -17.41
C GLN A 39 -2.42 -4.93 -16.27
N PHE A 40 -1.73 -4.84 -15.13
CA PHE A 40 -2.17 -3.97 -14.03
C PHE A 40 -2.31 -2.50 -14.46
N LEU A 41 -1.36 -1.98 -15.24
CA LEU A 41 -1.42 -0.60 -15.76
C LEU A 41 -2.54 -0.40 -16.79
N GLN A 42 -2.98 -1.46 -17.48
CA GLN A 42 -4.14 -1.41 -18.37
C GLN A 42 -5.45 -1.30 -17.59
N ASP A 43 -5.59 -2.03 -16.47
CA ASP A 43 -6.75 -1.94 -15.57
C ASP A 43 -6.76 -0.64 -14.74
N PHE A 44 -5.57 -0.13 -14.37
CA PHE A 44 -5.42 1.08 -13.56
C PHE A 44 -4.56 2.14 -14.28
N PRO A 45 -5.11 2.80 -15.33
CA PRO A 45 -4.36 3.79 -16.12
C PRO A 45 -4.02 5.07 -15.34
N ALA A 46 -4.64 5.27 -14.17
CA ALA A 46 -4.30 6.36 -13.26
C ALA A 46 -2.96 6.14 -12.53
N VAL A 47 -2.49 4.89 -12.45
CA VAL A 47 -1.20 4.55 -11.84
C VAL A 47 -0.13 4.60 -12.93
N SER A 48 0.96 5.31 -12.66
CA SER A 48 2.09 5.42 -13.58
C SER A 48 3.05 4.26 -13.42
N LYS A 49 3.69 3.86 -14.53
CA LYS A 49 4.71 2.80 -14.51
C LYS A 49 5.86 3.12 -13.55
N GLU A 50 6.30 4.38 -13.50
CA GLU A 50 7.36 4.85 -12.59
C GLU A 50 6.97 4.60 -11.14
N GLN A 51 5.74 4.96 -10.72
CA GLN A 51 5.24 4.73 -9.36
C GLN A 51 5.27 3.23 -8.97
N VAL A 52 4.96 2.34 -9.92
CA VAL A 52 5.05 0.89 -9.70
C VAL A 52 6.50 0.43 -9.57
N GLN A 53 7.41 0.96 -10.39
CA GLN A 53 8.82 0.63 -10.35
C GLN A 53 9.49 1.12 -9.05
N ASP A 54 9.22 2.36 -8.64
CA ASP A 54 9.71 2.95 -7.39
C ASP A 54 9.24 2.13 -6.18
N LEU A 55 7.97 1.72 -6.18
CA LEU A 55 7.42 0.89 -5.11
C LEU A 55 8.12 -0.49 -5.06
N LEU A 56 8.33 -1.14 -6.21
CA LEU A 56 9.01 -2.43 -6.27
C LEU A 56 10.48 -2.34 -5.85
N GLU A 57 11.19 -1.29 -6.25
CA GLU A 57 12.56 -1.03 -5.81
C GLU A 57 12.65 -0.77 -4.30
N TRP A 58 11.76 0.06 -3.77
CA TRP A 58 11.68 0.34 -2.35
C TRP A 58 11.37 -0.93 -1.55
N THR A 59 10.41 -1.74 -1.98
CA THR A 59 10.08 -3.01 -1.31
C THR A 59 11.26 -3.98 -1.35
N GLY A 60 11.92 -4.15 -2.51
CA GLY A 60 13.09 -5.02 -2.65
C GLY A 60 14.25 -4.61 -1.74
N THR A 61 14.44 -3.31 -1.55
CA THR A 61 15.43 -2.75 -0.61
C THR A 61 15.00 -2.96 0.85
N ALA A 62 13.72 -2.69 1.17
CA ALA A 62 13.17 -2.88 2.51
C ALA A 62 13.28 -4.33 2.99
N PHE A 63 12.97 -5.31 2.14
CA PHE A 63 13.09 -6.74 2.49
C PHE A 63 14.53 -7.23 2.66
N LYS A 64 15.52 -6.52 2.08
CA LYS A 64 16.94 -6.88 2.20
C LYS A 64 17.51 -6.53 3.58
N THR A 65 16.79 -5.73 4.37
CA THR A 65 17.17 -5.32 5.73
C THR A 65 16.06 -5.71 6.69
N PRO A 66 16.23 -6.76 7.52
CA PRO A 66 15.14 -7.31 8.33
C PRO A 66 14.58 -6.35 9.39
N ASN A 67 15.21 -5.19 9.62
CA ASN A 67 14.91 -4.28 10.72
C ASN A 67 14.12 -3.02 10.34
N LEU A 68 13.89 -2.72 9.05
CA LEU A 68 13.20 -1.47 8.66
C LEU A 68 11.65 -1.55 8.72
N LEU A 69 11.07 -2.74 8.63
CA LEU A 69 9.61 -2.91 8.67
C LEU A 69 9.05 -2.76 10.10
N ALA A 70 9.86 -3.00 11.12
CA ALA A 70 9.46 -2.83 12.52
C ALA A 70 9.26 -1.33 12.87
N GLU A 71 10.16 -0.45 12.42
CA GLU A 71 10.14 0.98 12.77
C GLU A 71 9.04 1.79 12.05
N LEU A 72 8.55 1.31 10.90
CA LEU A 72 7.51 2.00 10.12
C LEU A 72 6.08 1.59 10.51
N ILE A 73 5.90 0.39 11.07
CA ILE A 73 4.58 -0.18 11.37
C ILE A 73 4.27 -0.11 12.87
N ILE A 74 5.31 -0.11 13.72
CA ILE A 74 5.18 -0.03 15.16
C ILE A 74 5.81 1.29 15.56
N GLY A 75 4.99 2.33 15.77
CA GLY A 75 5.47 3.58 16.37
C GLY A 75 6.22 3.22 17.64
N THR A 76 7.45 3.73 17.77
CA THR A 76 8.42 3.44 18.85
C THR A 76 7.71 3.27 20.19
N ALA A 77 7.41 2.03 20.55
CA ALA A 77 7.02 1.69 21.91
C ALA A 77 8.33 1.74 22.67
N ASP A 78 8.51 2.87 23.33
CA ASP A 78 9.51 3.15 24.34
C ASP A 78 9.82 1.88 25.14
N THR A 79 10.99 1.30 24.90
CA THR A 79 11.55 0.30 25.80
C THR A 79 12.11 1.08 26.99
N GLU A 80 11.23 1.45 27.90
CA GLU A 80 11.60 1.86 29.24
C GLU A 80 12.11 0.60 29.96
N GLU A 81 13.42 0.57 30.18
CA GLU A 81 14.13 -0.46 30.93
C GLU A 81 13.72 -0.43 32.42
N GLU A 82 13.51 -1.60 33.01
CA GLU A 82 13.75 -1.84 34.45
C GLU A 82 14.31 -3.25 34.69
#